data_AF-A0A1H3DEG1-F1
#
_entry.id   AF-A0A1H3DEG1-F1
#
_cell.length_a   1.000
_cell.length_b   1.000
_cell.length_c   1.000
_cell.angle_alpha   90.00
_cell.angle_beta   90.00
_cell.angle_gamma   90.00
#
_symmetry.space_group_name_H-M   'P 1'
#
loop_
_entity.id
_entity.type
_entity.pdbx_description
1 polymer ?
#
loop_
_entity_poly.entity_id
_entity_poly.type
_entity_poly.pdbx_seq_one_letter_code
_entity_poly.pdbx_strand_id
1 'polypeptide(L)'
;MFCDAVAIRAARVTCLGVEWLAMALLVPMPWSQRVWALPFLTLLMPSEQADTAAGRRHRTTVEWTRVMVRLVVRWLGRRPWILIGDGRYACIHLGWECLTNQATLISRLRLDARLFADPKPVPAGRRGPKPKKGDVLAKLVTREEAARSRGEEVAIQWGPRPRAPAHTSSASSSERWPAARSTSP
;
A
#
# COMPACT_ATOMS: atom_id res chain seq x y z
N MET A 1 6.44 -6.33 19.18
CA MET A 1 5.77 -6.30 20.51
C MET A 1 4.40 -5.68 20.30
N PHE A 2 3.32 -6.46 20.43
CA PHE A 2 1.97 -6.01 20.15
C PHE A 2 1.32 -5.51 21.45
N CYS A 3 0.84 -4.27 21.47
CA CYS A 3 0.08 -3.74 22.60
C CYS A 3 -1.40 -3.97 22.30
N ASP A 4 -2.10 -4.67 23.19
CA ASP A 4 -3.54 -4.86 23.06
C ASP A 4 -4.28 -3.53 23.21
N ALA A 5 -5.35 -3.34 22.45
CA ALA A 5 -6.13 -2.09 22.46
C ALA A 5 -7.06 -2.01 23.69
N VAL A 6 -7.26 -3.13 24.41
CA VAL A 6 -7.99 -3.17 25.68
C VAL A 6 -7.00 -2.95 26.84
N ALA A 7 -6.46 -1.75 26.92
CA ALA A 7 -5.71 -1.31 28.10
C ALA A 7 -6.22 0.08 28.51
N ILE A 8 -7.02 0.09 29.57
CA ILE A 8 -7.36 1.29 30.35
C ILE A 8 -6.03 1.98 30.70
N ARG A 9 -6.00 3.30 30.51
CA ARG A 9 -4.86 4.25 30.45
C ARG A 9 -3.70 4.14 31.46
N ALA A 10 -3.65 3.16 32.36
CA ALA A 10 -2.67 3.06 33.44
C ALA A 10 -1.71 1.86 33.38
N ALA A 11 -1.99 0.81 32.59
CA ALA A 11 -1.12 -0.37 32.54
C ALA A 11 -0.84 -0.81 31.10
N ARG A 12 0.41 -0.69 30.67
CA ARG A 12 0.86 -1.26 29.39
C ARG A 12 1.03 -2.78 29.58
N VAL A 13 -0.07 -3.52 29.47
CA VAL A 13 -0.06 -4.97 29.49
C VAL A 13 0.60 -5.46 28.19
N THR A 14 1.76 -6.10 28.34
CA THR A 14 2.47 -6.70 27.21
C THR A 14 1.97 -8.13 27.02
N CYS A 15 1.02 -8.33 26.10
CA CYS A 15 0.63 -9.67 25.71
C CYS A 15 1.77 -10.28 24.87
N LEU A 16 2.17 -11.52 25.18
CA LEU A 16 3.00 -12.35 24.32
C LEU A 16 2.16 -12.81 23.11
N GLY A 17 1.74 -11.85 22.29
CA GLY A 17 0.87 -12.06 21.15
C GLY A 17 1.69 -12.39 19.90
N VAL A 18 1.22 -13.39 19.17
CA VAL A 18 1.75 -13.75 17.86
C VAL A 18 1.10 -12.88 16.80
N GLU A 19 1.90 -12.21 15.95
CA GLU A 19 1.39 -11.33 14.90
C GLU A 19 1.12 -12.14 13.63
N TRP A 20 -0.12 -12.13 13.15
CA TRP A 20 -0.51 -12.78 11.90
C TRP A 20 -0.73 -11.74 10.82
N LEU A 21 -0.19 -12.00 9.63
CA LEU A 21 -0.42 -11.19 8.44
C LEU A 21 -1.28 -11.97 7.46
N ALA A 22 -2.41 -11.40 7.04
CA ALA A 22 -3.34 -12.03 6.11
C ALA A 22 -3.57 -11.16 4.87
N MET A 23 -3.60 -11.80 3.70
CA MET A 23 -4.13 -11.24 2.45
C MET A 23 -5.49 -11.85 2.16
N ALA A 24 -6.44 -10.98 1.78
CA ALA A 24 -7.79 -11.36 1.45
C ALA A 24 -8.17 -10.88 0.05
N LEU A 25 -8.91 -11.73 -0.66
CA LEU A 25 -9.47 -11.42 -1.97
C LEU A 25 -10.82 -10.74 -1.78
N LEU A 26 -11.00 -9.58 -2.42
CA LEU A 26 -12.28 -8.88 -2.43
C LEU A 26 -13.20 -9.49 -3.48
N VAL A 27 -14.26 -10.16 -3.03
CA VAL A 27 -15.21 -10.87 -3.89
C VAL A 27 -16.64 -10.40 -3.58
N PRO A 28 -17.42 -9.96 -4.58
CA PRO A 28 -18.85 -9.78 -4.42
C PRO A 28 -19.52 -11.15 -4.38
N MET A 29 -20.36 -11.37 -3.36
CA MET A 29 -21.08 -12.63 -3.21
C MET A 29 -22.49 -12.49 -3.79
N PRO A 30 -23.04 -13.50 -4.49
CA PRO A 30 -24.34 -13.36 -5.16
C PRO A 30 -25.51 -13.19 -4.17
N TRP A 31 -25.32 -13.55 -2.90
CA TRP A 31 -26.30 -13.42 -1.83
C TRP A 31 -26.04 -12.22 -0.89
N SER A 32 -25.05 -11.37 -1.17
CA SER A 32 -24.71 -10.23 -0.30
C SER A 32 -24.57 -8.94 -1.10
N GLN A 33 -25.19 -7.87 -0.61
CA GLN A 33 -25.03 -6.53 -1.19
C GLN A 33 -23.65 -5.91 -0.90
N ARG A 34 -22.86 -6.50 0.01
CA ARG A 34 -21.54 -6.01 0.41
C ARG A 34 -20.44 -6.85 -0.24
N VAL A 35 -19.29 -6.23 -0.49
CA VAL A 35 -18.07 -6.94 -0.91
C VAL A 35 -17.49 -7.68 0.29
N TRP A 36 -17.13 -8.95 0.10
CA TRP A 36 -16.52 -9.77 1.13
C TRP A 36 -15.01 -9.85 0.94
N ALA A 37 -14.27 -9.92 2.05
CA ALA A 37 -12.84 -10.15 2.05
C ALA A 37 -12.56 -11.60 2.45
N LEU A 38 -12.21 -12.44 1.48
CA LEU A 38 -11.93 -13.86 1.70
C LEU A 38 -10.42 -14.08 1.91
N PRO A 39 -9.96 -14.43 3.11
CA PRO A 39 -8.54 -14.66 3.36
C PRO A 39 -8.07 -15.89 2.58
N PHE A 40 -6.95 -15.77 1.87
CA PHE A 40 -6.39 -16.87 1.08
C PHE A 40 -4.89 -17.10 1.33
N LEU A 41 -4.20 -16.15 1.95
CA LEU A 41 -2.79 -16.27 2.29
C LEU A 41 -2.55 -15.65 3.66
N THR A 42 -2.12 -16.48 4.61
CA THR A 42 -1.82 -16.09 5.99
C THR A 42 -0.39 -16.47 6.32
N LEU A 43 0.38 -15.55 6.87
CA LEU A 43 1.74 -15.78 7.34
C LEU A 43 1.87 -15.44 8.82
N LEU A 44 2.62 -16.29 9.51
CA LEU A 44 3.07 -16.03 10.87
C LEU A 44 4.23 -15.05 10.85
N MET A 45 4.11 -13.93 11.55
CA MET A 45 5.22 -12.99 11.72
C MET A 45 5.85 -13.20 13.10
N PRO A 46 7.05 -13.79 13.16
CA PRO A 46 7.78 -13.90 14.41
C PRO A 46 8.12 -12.52 14.97
N SER A 47 8.10 -12.40 16.30
CA SER A 47 8.54 -11.19 16.98
C SER A 47 10.06 -11.03 16.84
N GLU A 48 10.56 -9.80 16.97
CA GLU A 48 12.00 -9.52 16.94
C GLU A 48 12.78 -10.35 17.98
N GLN A 49 12.21 -10.51 19.18
CA GLN A 49 12.79 -11.35 20.24
C GLN A 49 12.85 -12.83 19.83
N ALA A 50 11.79 -13.35 19.21
CA ALA A 50 11.74 -14.75 18.77
C ALA A 50 12.71 -15.01 17.61
N ASP A 51 12.86 -14.07 16.67
CA ASP A 51 13.85 -14.20 15.59
C ASP A 51 15.28 -14.11 16.13
N THR A 52 15.55 -13.20 17.06
CA THR A 52 16.88 -13.06 17.68
C THR A 52 17.26 -14.32 18.46
N ALA A 53 16.32 -14.87 19.26
CA ALA A 53 16.54 -16.12 19.99
C ALA A 53 16.79 -17.31 19.06
N ALA A 54 16.21 -17.29 17.86
CA ALA A 54 16.43 -18.31 16.83
C ALA A 54 17.60 -18.01 15.88
N GLY A 55 18.39 -16.96 16.15
CA GLY A 55 19.53 -16.56 15.31
C GLY A 55 19.16 -16.08 13.90
N ARG A 56 17.90 -15.66 13.69
CA ARG A 56 17.40 -15.20 12.39
C ARG A 56 17.35 -13.67 12.34
N ARG A 57 17.52 -13.12 11.14
CA ARG A 57 17.27 -11.69 10.90
C ARG A 57 15.77 -11.40 11.01
N HIS A 58 15.41 -10.48 11.90
CA HIS A 58 14.03 -10.00 12.00
C HIS A 58 13.59 -9.31 10.70
N ARG A 59 12.34 -9.59 10.32
CA ARG A 59 11.68 -8.97 9.16
C ARG A 59 10.46 -8.19 9.61
N THR A 60 10.37 -6.96 9.12
CA THR A 60 9.23 -6.08 9.36
C THR A 60 7.96 -6.57 8.64
N THR A 61 6.78 -6.11 9.07
CA THR A 61 5.50 -6.40 8.39
C THR A 61 5.54 -6.08 6.91
N VAL A 62 6.20 -4.97 6.53
CA VAL A 62 6.36 -4.55 5.13
C VAL A 62 7.25 -5.52 4.35
N GLU A 63 8.34 -6.00 4.96
CA GLU A 63 9.21 -7.01 4.32
C GLU A 63 8.49 -8.35 4.12
N TRP A 64 7.70 -8.80 5.10
CA TRP A 64 6.83 -9.98 4.92
C TRP A 64 5.79 -9.77 3.83
N THR A 65 5.20 -8.58 3.74
CA THR A 65 4.25 -8.24 2.68
C THR A 65 4.90 -8.31 1.30
N ARG A 66 6.16 -7.87 1.14
CA ARG A 66 6.91 -8.03 -0.11
C ARG A 66 7.07 -9.50 -0.50
N VAL A 67 7.31 -10.38 0.47
CA VAL A 67 7.35 -11.84 0.23
C VAL A 67 6.00 -12.34 -0.27
N MET A 68 4.90 -11.95 0.39
CA MET A 68 3.55 -12.34 -0.03
C MET A 68 3.20 -11.82 -1.43
N VAL A 69 3.56 -10.57 -1.76
CA VAL A 69 3.38 -9.99 -3.09
C VAL A 69 4.07 -10.86 -4.15
N ARG A 70 5.33 -11.26 -3.93
CA ARG A 70 6.06 -12.14 -4.87
C ARG A 70 5.40 -13.50 -5.02
N LEU A 71 4.86 -14.07 -3.94
CA LEU A 71 4.12 -15.33 -3.99
C LEU A 71 2.86 -15.19 -4.86
N VAL A 72 2.06 -14.15 -4.61
CA VAL A 72 0.83 -13.88 -5.38
C VAL A 72 1.15 -13.63 -6.86
N VAL A 73 2.18 -12.84 -7.15
CA VAL A 73 2.61 -12.56 -8.53
C VAL A 73 3.01 -13.84 -9.26
N ARG A 74 3.67 -14.77 -8.56
CA ARG A 74 4.02 -16.08 -9.12
C ARG A 74 2.78 -16.93 -9.38
N TRP A 75 1.78 -16.91 -8.49
CA TRP A 75 0.51 -17.61 -8.70
C TRP A 75 -0.31 -17.03 -9.85
N LEU A 76 -0.32 -15.71 -9.99
CA LEU A 76 -1.05 -15.01 -11.05
C LEU A 76 -0.34 -15.02 -12.40
N GLY A 77 0.88 -15.59 -12.48
CA GLY A 77 1.66 -15.61 -13.72
C GLY A 77 2.00 -14.20 -14.23
N ARG A 78 2.34 -13.28 -13.32
CA ARG A 78 2.62 -11.86 -13.62
C ARG A 78 1.46 -11.16 -14.36
N ARG A 79 0.21 -11.44 -14.00
CA ARG A 79 -0.95 -10.64 -14.43
C ARG A 79 -1.09 -9.38 -13.55
N PRO A 80 -1.62 -8.27 -14.08
CA PRO A 80 -1.85 -7.07 -13.29
C PRO A 80 -2.91 -7.30 -12.22
N TRP A 81 -2.65 -6.80 -11.00
CA TRP A 81 -3.57 -6.89 -9.86
C TRP A 81 -3.38 -5.71 -8.91
N ILE A 82 -4.30 -5.55 -7.97
CA ILE A 82 -4.31 -4.41 -7.05
C ILE A 82 -4.19 -4.91 -5.61
N LEU A 83 -3.21 -4.38 -4.89
CA LEU A 83 -3.02 -4.59 -3.46
C LEU A 83 -3.55 -3.37 -2.71
N ILE A 84 -4.50 -3.59 -1.79
CA ILE A 84 -4.94 -2.56 -0.85
C ILE A 84 -4.27 -2.78 0.49
N GLY A 85 -3.69 -1.71 1.04
CA GLY A 85 -3.16 -1.66 2.39
C GLY A 85 -3.66 -0.45 3.17
N ASP A 86 -3.61 -0.54 4.49
CA ASP A 86 -3.75 0.63 5.35
C ASP A 86 -2.48 1.52 5.34
N GLY A 87 -2.41 2.50 6.25
CA GLY A 87 -1.27 3.42 6.31
C GLY A 87 0.04 2.80 6.78
N ARG A 88 0.03 1.58 7.37
CA ARG A 88 1.26 0.85 7.68
C ARG A 88 1.97 0.38 6.42
N TYR A 89 1.22 0.18 5.33
CA TYR A 89 1.74 -0.24 4.03
C TYR A 89 2.13 0.93 3.12
N ALA A 90 2.00 2.18 3.57
CA ALA A 90 2.42 3.37 2.83
C ALA A 90 3.96 3.52 2.81
N CYS A 91 4.65 2.53 2.24
CA CYS A 91 6.10 2.44 2.16
C CYS A 91 6.58 2.45 0.71
N ILE A 92 7.53 3.32 0.40
CA ILE A 92 8.11 3.45 -0.96
C ILE A 92 8.70 2.12 -1.44
N HIS A 93 9.37 1.36 -0.57
CA HIS A 93 9.94 0.06 -0.94
C HIS A 93 8.87 -0.98 -1.32
N LEU A 94 7.71 -0.94 -0.65
CA LEU A 94 6.58 -1.81 -1.01
C LEU A 94 5.95 -1.35 -2.33
N GLY A 95 5.75 -0.04 -2.51
CA GLY A 95 5.24 0.52 -3.75
C GLY A 95 6.12 0.17 -4.96
N TRP A 96 7.44 0.29 -4.81
CA TRP A 96 8.40 -0.11 -5.84
C TRP A 96 8.34 -1.61 -6.14
N GLU A 97 8.27 -2.45 -5.11
CA GLU A 97 8.12 -3.91 -5.29
C GLU A 97 6.81 -4.26 -6.00
N CYS A 98 5.73 -3.53 -5.74
CA CYS A 98 4.46 -3.73 -6.43
C CYS A 98 4.60 -3.35 -7.91
N LEU A 99 5.14 -2.17 -8.21
CA LEU A 99 5.33 -1.67 -9.57
C LEU A 99 6.18 -2.62 -10.44
N THR A 100 7.29 -3.13 -9.92
CA THR A 100 8.17 -4.06 -10.66
C THR A 100 7.55 -5.44 -10.92
N ASN A 101 6.51 -5.78 -10.15
CA ASN A 101 5.81 -7.06 -10.22
C ASN A 101 4.37 -6.94 -10.78
N GLN A 102 4.05 -5.85 -11.48
CA GLN A 102 2.72 -5.60 -12.04
C GLN A 102 1.58 -5.56 -11.01
N ALA A 103 1.90 -5.22 -9.75
CA ALA A 103 0.90 -4.94 -8.73
C ALA A 103 0.74 -3.43 -8.56
N THR A 104 -0.49 -2.95 -8.41
CA THR A 104 -0.78 -1.57 -8.04
C THR A 104 -1.04 -1.52 -6.54
N LEU A 105 -0.22 -0.78 -5.79
CA LEU A 105 -0.44 -0.56 -4.36
C LEU A 105 -1.35 0.65 -4.15
N ILE A 106 -2.48 0.44 -3.49
CA ILE A 106 -3.34 1.49 -2.95
C ILE A 106 -3.18 1.47 -1.44
N SER A 107 -2.71 2.58 -0.86
CA SER A 107 -2.54 2.69 0.59
C SER A 107 -2.88 4.08 1.10
N ARG A 108 -3.26 4.17 2.37
CA ARG A 108 -3.54 5.46 3.02
C ARG A 108 -2.23 6.15 3.40
N LEU A 109 -1.80 7.15 2.63
CA LEU A 109 -0.63 7.94 2.99
C LEU A 109 -0.98 8.93 4.11
N ARG A 110 -0.09 9.07 5.10
CA ARG A 110 -0.30 10.05 6.18
C ARG A 110 -0.15 11.47 5.64
N LEU A 111 -1.09 12.36 5.99
CA LEU A 111 -1.07 13.75 5.52
C LEU A 111 0.09 14.59 6.09
N ASP A 112 0.69 14.15 7.19
CA ASP A 112 1.89 14.77 7.78
C ASP A 112 3.20 14.23 7.21
N ALA A 113 3.15 13.34 6.21
CA ALA A 113 4.34 12.82 5.56
C ALA A 113 5.14 13.96 4.90
N ARG A 114 6.44 14.01 5.17
CA ARG A 114 7.36 14.96 4.54
C ARG A 114 7.69 14.50 3.13
N LEU A 115 7.29 15.32 2.16
CA LEU A 115 7.63 15.14 0.76
C LEU A 115 8.91 15.92 0.43
N PHE A 116 9.73 15.35 -0.44
CA PHE A 116 10.98 15.96 -0.90
C PHE A 116 11.02 15.93 -2.42
N ALA A 117 11.60 16.95 -3.03
CA ALA A 117 11.91 16.96 -4.44
C ALA A 117 13.03 15.96 -4.75
N ASP A 118 13.26 15.70 -6.03
CA ASP A 118 14.44 14.99 -6.47
C ASP A 118 15.71 15.76 -6.07
N PRO A 119 16.79 15.06 -5.66
CA PRO A 119 18.04 15.72 -5.33
C PRO A 119 18.60 16.44 -6.56
N LYS A 120 19.06 17.69 -6.37
CA LYS A 120 19.71 18.46 -7.44
C LYS A 120 20.96 17.71 -7.95
N PRO A 121 21.26 17.78 -9.26
CA PRO A 121 22.47 17.18 -9.81
C PRO A 121 23.71 17.65 -9.04
N VAL A 122 24.55 16.70 -8.65
CA VAL A 122 25.77 17.00 -7.90
C VAL A 122 26.89 17.33 -8.90
N PRO A 123 27.56 18.49 -8.79
CA PRO A 123 28.68 18.84 -9.65
C PRO A 123 29.79 17.78 -9.59
N ALA A 124 30.46 17.55 -10.72
CA ALA A 124 31.61 16.65 -10.80
C ALA A 124 32.70 17.10 -9.81
N GLY A 125 33.31 16.14 -9.09
CA GLY A 125 34.40 16.40 -8.15
C GLY A 125 33.98 16.77 -6.72
N ARG A 126 32.67 16.88 -6.41
CA ARG A 126 32.24 17.13 -5.02
C ARG A 126 32.54 15.90 -4.14
N ARG A 127 33.45 16.07 -3.19
CA ARG A 127 33.82 15.04 -2.21
C ARG A 127 32.74 14.88 -1.14
N GLY A 128 32.39 13.64 -0.80
CA GLY A 128 31.45 13.30 0.27
C GLY A 128 30.16 12.60 -0.18
N PRO A 129 29.27 12.20 0.75
CA PRO A 129 28.02 11.53 0.44
C PRO A 129 27.09 12.38 -0.44
N LYS A 130 26.58 11.80 -1.52
CA LYS A 130 25.62 12.49 -2.40
C LYS A 130 24.26 12.61 -1.69
N PRO A 131 23.57 13.77 -1.77
CA PRO A 131 22.24 13.94 -1.20
C PRO A 131 21.26 12.96 -1.84
N LYS A 132 20.47 12.27 -1.01
CA LYS A 132 19.42 11.33 -1.46
C LYS A 132 18.06 11.99 -1.68
N LYS A 133 17.88 13.21 -1.18
CA LYS A 133 16.63 13.97 -1.18
C LYS A 133 16.93 15.43 -1.56
N GLY A 134 16.04 16.05 -2.32
CA GLY A 134 16.09 17.47 -2.65
C GLY A 134 15.39 18.34 -1.61
N ASP A 135 14.95 19.50 -2.05
CA ASP A 135 14.27 20.49 -1.22
C ASP A 135 12.95 19.94 -0.67
N VAL A 136 12.54 20.41 0.51
CA VAL A 136 11.28 19.99 1.13
C VAL A 136 10.11 20.54 0.30
N LEU A 137 9.17 19.67 -0.06
CA LEU A 137 7.95 20.03 -0.75
C LEU A 137 6.83 20.38 0.23
N ALA A 138 5.79 21.07 -0.26
CA ALA A 138 4.59 21.34 0.51
C ALA A 138 4.00 20.05 1.11
N LYS A 139 3.58 20.12 2.38
CA LYS A 139 2.96 19.01 3.10
C LYS A 139 1.68 18.55 2.40
N LEU A 140 1.32 17.28 2.60
CA LEU A 140 0.11 16.73 1.99
C LEU A 140 -1.17 17.39 2.48
N VAL A 141 -1.24 17.84 3.75
CA VAL A 141 -2.38 18.63 4.25
C VAL A 141 -2.64 19.86 3.36
N THR A 142 -1.62 20.66 3.10
CA THR A 142 -1.75 21.85 2.24
C THR A 142 -2.10 21.49 0.80
N ARG A 143 -1.57 20.37 0.30
CA ARG A 143 -1.90 19.87 -1.05
C ARG A 143 -3.34 19.34 -1.13
N GLU A 144 -3.86 18.75 -0.08
CA GLU A 144 -5.23 18.27 0.00
C GLU A 144 -6.21 19.44 -0.05
N GLU A 145 -5.96 20.52 0.69
CA GLU A 145 -6.79 21.74 0.64
C GLU A 145 -6.80 22.34 -0.77
N ALA A 146 -5.64 22.38 -1.43
CA ALA A 146 -5.55 22.79 -2.84
C ALA A 146 -6.29 21.81 -3.78
N ALA A 147 -6.22 20.51 -3.51
CA ALA A 147 -6.93 19.48 -4.29
C ALA A 147 -8.45 19.51 -4.06
N ARG A 148 -8.92 19.87 -2.87
CA ARG A 148 -10.37 20.04 -2.62
C ARG A 148 -10.93 21.28 -3.32
N SER A 149 -10.11 22.32 -3.46
CA SER A 149 -10.53 23.57 -4.09
C SER A 149 -10.37 23.58 -5.62
N ARG A 150 -9.42 22.80 -6.17
CA ARG A 150 -9.08 22.82 -7.61
C ARG A 150 -8.97 21.44 -8.25
N GLY A 151 -9.05 20.39 -7.46
CA GLY A 151 -8.94 19.01 -7.94
C GLY A 151 -10.28 18.48 -8.42
N GLU A 152 -10.20 17.42 -9.21
CA GLU A 152 -11.35 16.67 -9.66
C GLU A 152 -11.56 15.48 -8.73
N GLU A 153 -12.78 15.33 -8.21
CA GLU A 153 -13.15 14.15 -7.45
C GLU A 153 -13.40 13.00 -8.43
N VAL A 154 -12.46 12.05 -8.47
CA VAL A 154 -12.57 10.88 -9.34
C VAL A 154 -13.23 9.76 -8.55
N ALA A 155 -14.46 9.42 -8.92
CA ALA A 155 -15.11 8.21 -8.43
C ALA A 155 -14.44 6.99 -9.07
N ILE A 156 -13.54 6.34 -8.33
CA ILE A 156 -12.92 5.10 -8.79
C ILE A 156 -13.92 3.96 -8.52
N GLN A 157 -14.50 3.41 -9.59
CA GLN A 157 -15.39 2.25 -9.48
C GLN A 157 -14.61 1.02 -8.99
N TRP A 158 -14.75 0.72 -7.71
CA TRP A 158 -14.06 -0.37 -7.03
C TRP A 158 -14.95 -1.62 -6.91
N GLY A 159 -14.97 -2.45 -7.96
CA GLY A 159 -15.68 -3.74 -7.98
C GLY A 159 -16.46 -3.99 -9.28
N PRO A 160 -16.87 -5.24 -9.56
CA PRO A 160 -17.70 -5.50 -10.73
C PRO A 160 -19.09 -4.86 -10.55
N ARG A 161 -19.65 -4.41 -11.67
CA ARG A 161 -20.94 -3.71 -11.76
C ARG A 161 -22.01 -4.49 -10.96
N PRO A 162 -22.81 -3.86 -10.09
CA PRO A 162 -24.04 -4.48 -9.66
C PRO A 162 -24.85 -4.79 -10.93
N ARG A 163 -25.38 -6.01 -11.07
CA ARG A 163 -26.37 -6.32 -12.10
C ARG A 163 -27.57 -5.44 -11.79
N ALA A 164 -27.68 -4.29 -12.44
CA ALA A 164 -28.94 -3.56 -12.48
C ALA A 164 -29.99 -4.53 -13.07
N PRO A 165 -31.23 -4.60 -12.51
CA PRO A 165 -32.32 -5.16 -13.27
C PRO A 165 -32.38 -4.40 -14.60
N ALA A 166 -32.44 -5.16 -15.71
CA ALA A 166 -32.47 -4.60 -17.05
C ALA A 166 -33.54 -3.51 -17.09
N HIS A 167 -33.14 -2.25 -17.36
CA HIS A 167 -33.90 -1.12 -17.92
C HIS A 167 -33.19 0.18 -17.50
N THR A 168 -32.21 0.61 -18.30
CA THR A 168 -32.11 1.96 -18.89
C THR A 168 -30.69 2.17 -19.44
N SER A 169 -30.65 2.59 -20.69
CA SER A 169 -29.48 3.01 -21.45
C SER A 169 -28.92 4.33 -20.92
N SER A 170 -27.60 4.44 -20.72
CA SER A 170 -26.77 5.46 -21.39
C SER A 170 -25.32 5.50 -20.89
N ALA A 171 -24.44 5.78 -21.85
CA ALA A 171 -23.13 6.42 -21.76
C ALA A 171 -21.99 5.69 -21.00
N SER A 172 -21.22 4.93 -21.79
CA SER A 172 -19.88 4.46 -21.46
C SER A 172 -18.85 5.57 -21.63
N SER A 173 -18.12 5.93 -20.57
CA SER A 173 -16.77 6.50 -20.69
C SER A 173 -15.77 5.49 -20.15
N SER A 174 -15.08 4.81 -21.06
CA SER A 174 -14.01 3.87 -20.72
C SER A 174 -12.70 4.64 -20.63
N GLU A 175 -12.42 5.28 -19.50
CA GLU A 175 -11.10 5.86 -19.27
C GLU A 175 -10.14 4.77 -18.79
N ARG A 176 -9.36 4.28 -19.76
CA ARG A 176 -8.18 3.46 -19.54
C ARG A 176 -7.16 4.33 -18.82
N TRP A 177 -6.75 3.93 -17.62
CA TRP A 177 -5.65 4.59 -16.92
C TRP A 177 -4.42 4.71 -17.84
N PRO A 178 -3.82 5.90 -17.99
CA PRO A 178 -2.62 6.03 -18.79
C PRO A 178 -1.51 5.22 -18.12
N ALA A 179 -0.94 4.26 -18.86
CA ALA A 179 0.29 3.60 -18.46
C ALA A 179 1.32 4.68 -18.13
N ALA A 180 1.93 4.57 -16.95
CA ALA A 180 3.00 5.47 -16.51
C ALA A 180 4.07 5.51 -17.61
N ARG A 181 4.11 6.60 -18.37
CA ARG A 181 5.18 6.84 -19.35
C ARG A 181 6.46 7.01 -18.56
N SER A 182 7.34 6.02 -18.65
CA SER A 182 8.73 6.17 -18.25
C SER A 182 9.37 7.20 -19.18
N THR A 183 9.47 8.44 -18.73
CA THR A 183 10.34 9.42 -19.37
C THR A 183 11.72 9.31 -18.74
N SER A 184 12.64 8.73 -19.51
CA SER A 184 14.09 8.95 -19.42
C SER A 184 14.53 9.47 -20.80
N PRO A 185 15.61 10.26 -20.93
CA PRO A 185 16.80 10.32 -20.10
C PRO A 185 16.93 11.55 -19.20
#